data_AF-A0A661UYU7-F1
#
_entry.id   AF-A0A661UYU7-F1
#
_cell.length_a   1.000
_cell.length_b   1.000
_cell.length_c   1.000
_cell.angle_alpha   90.00
_cell.angle_beta   90.00
_cell.angle_gamma   90.00
#
_symmetry.space_group_name_H-M   'P 1'
#
loop_
_entity.id
_entity.type
_entity.pdbx_description
1 polymer ?
#
loop_
_entity_poly.entity_id
_entity_poly.type
_entity_poly.pdbx_seq_one_letter_code
_entity_poly.pdbx_strand_id
1 'polypeptide(L)'
;MAFGRKIRPKILIGRYRRIEDPEALQLPCGCYWSGEVAAEKLHINLRSQEQTIYTNLELLKAVQELRLIPDENGLLELLNAFWNKDIINEQLENVVPKPLIYVDLMLSGNHRNIEIAPELFE
;
A
#
# COMPACT_ATOMS: atom_id res chain seq x y z
N MET A 1 -5.62 18.51 -4.86
CA MET A 1 -5.06 18.01 -3.58
C MET A 1 -6.14 17.78 -2.50
N ALA A 2 -7.22 17.04 -2.79
CA ALA A 2 -8.28 16.74 -1.80
C ALA A 2 -8.19 15.30 -1.23
N PHE A 3 -7.53 14.39 -1.94
CA PHE A 3 -7.43 12.97 -1.61
C PHE A 3 -6.66 12.73 -0.29
N GLY A 4 -5.42 13.21 -0.19
CA GLY A 4 -4.55 12.83 0.92
C GLY A 4 -4.93 13.30 2.31
N ARG A 5 -5.45 14.54 2.44
CA ARG A 5 -5.72 15.13 3.75
C ARG A 5 -7.09 14.78 4.34
N LYS A 6 -8.05 14.32 3.53
CA LYS A 6 -9.44 14.07 3.98
C LYS A 6 -9.85 12.60 3.94
N ILE A 7 -9.25 11.79 3.07
CA ILE A 7 -9.68 10.41 2.85
C ILE A 7 -8.79 9.42 3.59
N ARG A 8 -7.46 9.60 3.57
CA ARG A 8 -6.50 8.66 4.20
C ARG A 8 -6.80 8.36 5.68
N PRO A 9 -7.08 9.36 6.55
CA PRO A 9 -7.43 9.07 7.95
C PRO A 9 -8.75 8.29 8.10
N LYS A 10 -9.68 8.42 7.16
CA LYS A 10 -11.00 7.76 7.21
C LYS A 10 -10.97 6.30 6.77
N ILE A 11 -9.93 5.91 6.03
CA ILE A 11 -9.77 4.55 5.51
C ILE A 11 -8.72 3.75 6.28
N LEU A 12 -7.96 4.38 7.18
CA LEU A 12 -7.02 3.70 8.07
C LEU A 12 -7.78 2.73 8.97
N ILE A 13 -7.44 1.44 8.85
CA ILE A 13 -7.97 0.38 9.70
C ILE A 13 -7.10 0.24 10.94
N GLY A 14 -5.78 0.26 10.76
CA GLY A 14 -4.81 0.14 11.85
C GLY A 14 -3.36 0.09 11.39
N ARG A 15 -2.47 0.10 12.38
CA ARG A 15 -1.02 -0.07 12.20
C ARG A 15 -0.57 -1.39 12.78
N TYR A 16 0.41 -1.99 12.11
CA TYR A 16 0.89 -3.34 12.37
C TYR A 16 2.41 -3.38 12.19
N ARG A 17 3.03 -4.40 12.79
CA ARG A 17 4.45 -4.68 12.56
C ARG A 17 4.72 -4.86 11.07
N ARG A 18 5.93 -4.48 10.64
CA ARG A 18 6.40 -4.73 9.27
C ARG A 18 6.35 -6.21 8.93
N ILE A 19 6.00 -6.50 7.69
CA ILE A 19 6.27 -7.78 7.06
C ILE A 19 7.74 -7.80 6.68
N GLU A 20 8.47 -8.83 7.10
CA GLU A 20 9.92 -8.90 6.91
C GLU A 20 10.32 -9.01 5.43
N ASP A 21 9.62 -9.85 4.68
CA ASP A 21 9.85 -10.11 3.27
C ASP A 21 8.59 -9.81 2.44
N PRO A 22 8.33 -8.53 2.11
CA PRO A 22 7.16 -8.14 1.34
C PRO A 22 7.27 -8.52 -0.15
N GLU A 23 8.48 -8.79 -0.65
CA GLU A 23 8.69 -9.24 -2.03
C GLU A 23 8.20 -10.68 -2.20
N ALA A 24 8.60 -11.59 -1.30
CA ALA A 24 8.20 -12.99 -1.33
C ALA A 24 6.77 -13.25 -0.82
N LEU A 25 6.14 -12.29 -0.13
CA LEU A 25 4.78 -12.46 0.36
C LEU A 25 3.76 -12.47 -0.78
N GLN A 26 3.07 -13.59 -0.95
CA GLN A 26 1.87 -13.66 -1.75
C GLN A 26 0.69 -13.09 -0.96
N LEU A 27 0.14 -11.96 -1.42
CA LEU A 27 -1.01 -11.36 -0.77
C LEU A 27 -2.28 -12.18 -1.06
N PRO A 28 -3.18 -12.35 -0.08
CA PRO A 28 -4.46 -12.97 -0.30
C PRO A 28 -5.30 -12.15 -1.28
N CYS A 29 -6.22 -12.81 -1.99
CA CYS A 29 -7.13 -12.13 -2.92
C CYS A 29 -7.91 -11.02 -2.19
N GLY A 30 -7.89 -9.82 -2.78
CA GLY A 30 -8.49 -8.62 -2.20
C GLY A 30 -7.54 -7.80 -1.33
N CYS A 31 -6.25 -8.16 -1.24
CA CYS A 31 -5.19 -7.33 -0.67
C CYS A 31 -4.20 -6.86 -1.74
N TYR A 32 -3.79 -5.60 -1.64
CA TYR A 32 -2.95 -4.93 -2.63
C TYR A 32 -1.90 -4.05 -1.96
N TRP A 33 -0.64 -4.22 -2.35
CA TRP A 33 0.45 -3.34 -1.98
C TRP A 33 0.29 -1.96 -2.62
N SER A 34 0.64 -0.91 -1.87
CA SER A 34 0.79 0.45 -2.37
C SER A 34 2.06 1.12 -1.81
N GLY A 35 2.30 2.37 -2.20
CA GLY A 35 3.41 3.19 -1.72
C GLY A 35 4.76 2.56 -2.07
N GLU A 36 5.66 2.51 -1.09
CA GLU A 36 7.06 2.13 -1.33
C GLU A 36 7.20 0.68 -1.80
N VAL A 37 6.52 -0.27 -1.15
CA VAL A 37 6.58 -1.69 -1.54
C VAL A 37 6.06 -1.91 -2.95
N ALA A 38 4.99 -1.20 -3.34
CA ALA A 38 4.46 -1.33 -4.69
C ALA A 38 5.39 -0.70 -5.74
N ALA A 39 6.05 0.42 -5.42
CA ALA A 39 7.05 1.02 -6.30
C ALA A 39 8.26 0.09 -6.49
N GLU A 40 8.77 -0.49 -5.40
CA GLU A 40 9.87 -1.48 -5.42
C GLU A 40 9.51 -2.69 -6.29
N LYS A 41 8.29 -3.23 -6.14
CA LYS A 41 7.75 -4.32 -7.00
C LYS A 41 7.60 -3.93 -8.47
N LEU A 42 7.47 -2.65 -8.78
CA LEU A 42 7.46 -2.11 -10.15
C LEU A 42 8.87 -1.75 -10.64
N HIS A 43 9.92 -2.24 -9.98
CA HIS A 43 11.32 -2.01 -10.31
C HIS A 43 11.78 -0.55 -10.22
N ILE A 44 11.06 0.28 -9.46
CA ILE A 44 11.51 1.62 -9.10
C ILE A 44 12.62 1.49 -8.06
N ASN A 45 13.70 2.27 -8.21
CA ASN A 45 14.87 2.21 -7.33
C ASN A 45 14.60 2.87 -5.96
N LEU A 46 13.69 2.28 -5.19
CA LEU A 46 13.23 2.77 -3.90
C LEU A 46 13.20 1.61 -2.90
N ARG A 47 14.11 1.64 -1.93
CA ARG A 47 14.08 0.66 -0.83
C ARG A 47 12.96 0.99 0.15
N SER A 48 12.01 0.06 0.31
CA SER A 48 10.85 0.25 1.20
C SER A 48 11.23 0.34 2.68
N GLN A 49 10.68 1.35 3.36
CA GLN A 49 10.78 1.59 4.80
C GLN A 49 9.41 1.49 5.46
N GLU A 50 8.41 2.14 4.86
CA GLU A 50 7.01 2.03 5.23
C GLU A 50 6.25 1.13 4.27
N GLN A 51 5.28 0.40 4.81
CA GLN A 51 4.48 -0.57 4.09
C GLN A 51 3.02 -0.14 4.12
N THR A 52 2.33 -0.29 2.99
CA THR A 52 0.91 0.04 2.89
C THR A 52 0.19 -1.07 2.13
N ILE A 53 -0.81 -1.67 2.78
CA ILE A 53 -1.72 -2.62 2.15
C ILE A 53 -3.11 -2.01 2.14
N TYR A 54 -3.74 -2.01 0.97
CA TYR A 54 -5.18 -1.83 0.88
C TYR A 54 -5.87 -3.17 0.84
N THR A 55 -7.03 -3.28 1.51
CA THR A 55 -7.82 -4.49 1.52
C THR A 55 -9.31 -4.23 1.31
N ASN A 56 -9.96 -5.16 0.61
CA ASN A 56 -11.41 -5.31 0.52
C ASN A 56 -11.94 -6.43 1.44
N LEU A 57 -11.07 -7.06 2.23
CA LEU A 57 -11.45 -8.09 3.18
C LEU A 57 -12.01 -7.47 4.46
N GLU A 58 -12.85 -8.21 5.16
CA GLU A 58 -13.19 -7.87 6.54
C GLU A 58 -11.93 -7.88 7.42
N LEU A 59 -11.86 -6.97 8.39
CA LEU A 59 -10.69 -6.75 9.24
C LEU A 59 -10.12 -8.04 9.84
N LEU A 60 -10.97 -8.86 10.47
CA LEU A 60 -10.52 -10.09 11.12
C LEU A 60 -9.91 -11.07 10.11
N LYS A 61 -10.50 -11.17 8.91
CA LYS A 61 -9.99 -12.03 7.83
C LYS A 61 -8.65 -11.49 7.31
N ALA A 62 -8.54 -10.19 7.06
CA ALA A 62 -7.30 -9.57 6.61
C ALA A 62 -6.15 -9.82 7.61
N VAL A 63 -6.40 -9.61 8.90
CA VAL A 63 -5.40 -9.81 9.97
C VAL A 63 -4.97 -11.28 10.07
N GLN A 64 -5.91 -12.22 9.94
CA GLN A 64 -5.59 -13.66 10.00
C GLN A 64 -4.78 -14.13 8.80
N GLU A 65 -5.23 -13.81 7.59
CA GLU A 65 -4.57 -14.24 6.34
C GLU A 65 -3.16 -13.66 6.20
N LEU A 66 -2.99 -12.39 6.57
CA LEU A 66 -1.70 -11.69 6.53
C LEU A 66 -0.86 -11.88 7.81
N ARG A 67 -1.39 -12.57 8.82
CA ARG A 67 -0.76 -12.79 10.14
C ARG A 67 -0.28 -11.49 10.79
N LEU A 68 -1.11 -10.45 10.72
CA LEU A 68 -0.74 -9.11 11.18
C LEU A 68 -0.68 -9.06 12.72
N ILE A 69 0.36 -8.41 13.23
CA ILE A 69 0.55 -8.17 14.67
C ILE A 69 0.31 -6.67 14.93
N PRO A 70 -0.74 -6.28 15.67
CA PRO A 70 -1.03 -4.88 15.96
C PRO A 70 0.16 -4.17 16.61
N ASP A 71 0.45 -2.96 16.15
CA ASP A 71 1.51 -2.10 16.67
C ASP A 71 1.19 -0.65 16.33
N GLU A 72 0.95 0.20 17.34
CA GLU A 72 0.60 1.62 17.14
C GLU A 72 1.71 2.39 16.43
N ASN A 73 2.97 1.97 16.59
CA ASN A 73 4.13 2.54 15.92
C ASN A 73 4.61 1.67 14.75
N GLY A 74 3.78 0.70 14.34
CA GLY A 74 4.05 -0.21 13.26
C GLY A 74 4.29 0.51 11.92
N LEU A 75 5.20 -0.06 11.13
CA LEU A 75 5.56 0.43 9.80
C LEU A 75 4.62 -0.05 8.70
N LEU A 76 3.68 -0.96 9.01
CA LEU A 76 2.65 -1.42 8.08
C LEU A 76 1.31 -0.74 8.40
N GLU A 77 0.80 0.02 7.45
CA GLU A 77 -0.58 0.51 7.46
C GLU A 77 -1.50 -0.44 6.69
N LEU A 78 -2.64 -0.80 7.31
CA LEU A 78 -3.74 -1.47 6.63
C LEU A 78 -4.86 -0.46 6.37
N LEU A 79 -5.27 -0.32 5.11
CA LEU A 79 -6.26 0.64 4.64
C LEU A 79 -7.45 -0.09 4.00
N ASN A 80 -8.65 0.46 4.14
CA ASN A 80 -9.80 0.03 3.34
C ASN A 80 -9.61 0.47 1.89
N ALA A 81 -9.71 -0.47 0.96
CA ALA A 81 -9.82 -0.13 -0.46
C ALA A 81 -11.15 0.59 -0.73
N PHE A 82 -11.11 1.60 -1.60
CA PHE A 82 -12.24 2.48 -1.89
C PHE A 82 -12.59 2.53 -3.39
N TRP A 83 -11.84 1.81 -4.22
CA TRP A 83 -12.05 1.74 -5.67
C TRP A 83 -12.84 0.49 -6.06
N ASN A 84 -13.43 0.51 -7.26
CA ASN A 84 -14.11 -0.66 -7.80
C ASN A 84 -13.07 -1.72 -8.26
N LYS A 85 -13.38 -3.00 -8.06
CA LYS A 85 -12.48 -4.13 -8.39
C LYS A 85 -12.07 -4.14 -9.86
N ASP A 86 -12.95 -3.65 -10.73
CA ASP A 86 -12.72 -3.54 -12.18
C ASP A 86 -11.57 -2.58 -12.57
N ILE A 87 -11.07 -1.78 -11.62
CA ILE A 87 -9.98 -0.81 -11.83
C ILE A 87 -8.61 -1.45 -11.55
N ILE A 88 -8.56 -2.60 -10.86
CA ILE A 88 -7.30 -3.31 -10.66
C ILE A 88 -6.88 -3.91 -12.00
N ASN A 89 -5.73 -3.48 -12.51
CA ASN A 89 -5.14 -4.11 -13.68
C ASN A 89 -4.66 -5.52 -13.29
N GLU A 90 -5.28 -6.55 -13.87
CA GLU A 90 -4.94 -7.96 -13.63
C GLU A 90 -3.48 -8.30 -13.96
N GLN A 91 -2.79 -7.48 -14.77
CA GLN A 91 -1.38 -7.68 -15.11
C GLN A 91 -0.41 -7.33 -13.96
N LEU A 92 -0.88 -6.60 -12.96
CA LEU A 92 -0.10 -6.20 -11.80
C LEU A 92 -0.62 -6.96 -10.57
N GLU A 93 -0.21 -8.23 -10.44
CA GLU A 93 -0.63 -9.08 -9.34
C GLU A 93 -0.33 -8.39 -7.99
N ASN A 94 -1.39 -8.23 -7.18
CA ASN A 94 -1.30 -7.77 -5.79
C ASN A 94 -0.66 -6.38 -5.56
N VAL A 95 -0.62 -5.49 -6.56
CA VAL A 95 -0.33 -4.05 -6.36
C VAL A 95 -1.51 -3.20 -6.83
N VAL A 96 -1.65 -2.01 -6.25
CA VAL A 96 -2.67 -1.05 -6.70
C VAL A 96 -2.26 -0.40 -8.04
N PRO A 97 -3.19 0.26 -8.77
CA PRO A 97 -2.84 0.96 -10.00
C PRO A 97 -1.80 2.07 -9.79
N LYS A 98 -0.91 2.27 -10.77
CA LYS A 98 0.17 3.28 -10.74
C LYS A 98 -0.26 4.67 -10.24
N PRO A 99 -1.43 5.24 -10.63
CA PRO A 99 -1.87 6.52 -10.08
C PRO A 99 -2.07 6.53 -8.57
N LEU A 100 -2.50 5.42 -7.96
CA LEU A 100 -2.66 5.34 -6.52
C LEU A 100 -1.31 5.18 -5.81
N ILE A 101 -0.39 4.40 -6.38
CA ILE A 101 1.00 4.32 -5.89
C ILE A 101 1.62 5.71 -5.87
N TYR A 102 1.52 6.45 -6.98
CA TYR A 102 2.02 7.82 -7.10
C TYR A 102 1.44 8.71 -6.00
N VAL A 103 0.12 8.68 -5.81
CA VAL A 103 -0.54 9.48 -4.80
C VAL A 103 -0.07 9.12 -3.39
N ASP A 104 0.10 7.84 -3.08
CA ASP A 104 0.60 7.42 -1.76
C ASP A 104 2.06 7.83 -1.52
N LEU A 105 2.92 7.77 -2.55
CA LEU A 105 4.30 8.29 -2.47
C LEU A 105 4.32 9.81 -2.27
N MET A 106 3.49 10.55 -3.01
CA MET A 106 3.41 12.01 -2.90
C MET A 106 2.87 12.48 -1.54
N LEU A 107 2.10 11.64 -0.85
CA LEU A 107 1.46 11.96 0.42
C LEU A 107 2.18 11.40 1.64
N SER A 108 3.24 10.62 1.47
CA SER A 108 4.00 10.07 2.60
C SER A 108 4.72 11.14 3.43
N GLY A 109 4.93 12.33 2.87
CA GLY A 109 5.72 13.39 3.50
C GLY A 109 7.23 13.12 3.48
N ASN A 110 7.66 12.01 2.89
CA ASN A 110 9.06 11.67 2.69
C ASN A 110 9.57 12.25 1.36
N HIS A 111 10.62 13.08 1.42
CA HIS A 111 11.19 13.72 0.24
C HIS A 111 11.63 12.72 -0.84
N ARG A 112 12.23 11.60 -0.44
CA ARG A 112 12.67 10.52 -1.34
C ARG A 112 11.50 9.92 -2.13
N ASN A 113 10.35 9.75 -1.48
CA ASN A 113 9.17 9.18 -2.13
C ASN A 113 8.56 10.17 -3.12
N ILE A 114 8.54 11.46 -2.78
CA ILE A 114 8.03 12.52 -3.64
C ILE A 114 8.91 12.66 -4.90
N GLU A 115 10.24 12.58 -4.73
CA GLU A 115 11.20 12.70 -5.82
C GLU A 115 11.11 11.54 -6.83
N ILE A 116 10.91 10.31 -6.35
CA ILE A 116 10.91 9.11 -7.19
C ILE A 116 9.53 8.79 -7.82
N ALA A 117 8.45 9.35 -7.28
CA ALA A 117 7.08 9.06 -7.74
C ALA A 117 6.87 9.27 -9.26
N PRO A 118 7.46 10.30 -9.92
CA PRO A 118 7.31 10.49 -11.37
C PRO A 118 7.80 9.30 -12.22
N GLU A 119 8.80 8.54 -11.78
CA GLU A 119 9.35 7.38 -12.51
C GLU A 119 8.30 6.29 -12.78
N LEU A 120 7.18 6.28 -12.05
CA LEU A 120 6.06 5.35 -12.31
C LEU A 120 5.46 5.51 -13.71
N PHE A 121 5.61 6.67 -14.35
CA PHE A 121 4.98 7.02 -15.62
C PHE A 121 5.99 7.31 -16.76
N GLU A 122 7.27 7.09 -16.50
CA GLU A 122 8.32 7.08 -17.53
C GLU A 122 8.43 5.69 -18.18
#